data_AF-A0ABD3FV92-F1
#
_entry.id   AF-A0ABD3FV92-F1
#
_cell.length_a   1.000
_cell.length_b   1.000
_cell.length_c   1.000
_cell.angle_alpha   90.00
_cell.angle_beta   90.00
_cell.angle_gamma   90.00
#
_symmetry.space_group_name_H-M   'P 1'
#
loop_
_entity.id
_entity.type
_entity.pdbx_description
1 polymer ?
#
loop_
_entity_poly.entity_id
_entity_poly.type
_entity_poly.pdbx_seq_one_letter_code
_entity_poly.pdbx_strand_id
1 'polypeptide(L)'
;MGNSSSSSSSSHGSAPVPENSVLDVELEIVSAKDIAAGDYFDMKAALKGKVSSSDAYALIEVAGQKVAWTRPIFDTLEPVWNEKFFFKNVKPDTVCKLYLLDEDFNGDDALGQTQFTAANTDGSETSFDLPIKRNDKPAGSIVVKVKSHATKAHGDGKLQQYGPVHYSAHLSIGTGVLTELTEDDKLQSSAYHLQLHDIPQILPNDHEWNKNYPTIQKIFSPDHPESPALRKAVATEHEIIYRHGGTTQYGTLKESSDFFKLVNYGRREEKPVLFTYAITSTGWYFSETGASFFKDMLSKHMLHSGAAFSVKYAGEFHIEKGHFGKYKLFIDNNSGTYAPPKADLPKLKQIFEVNFPGISVEARDRDDDDLKKSRQEILDAWA
;
A
#
# COMPACT_ATOMS: atom_id res chain seq x y z
N MET A 1 -4.52 -59.30 6.25
CA MET A 1 -3.28 -58.61 5.81
C MET A 1 -3.74 -57.48 4.92
N GLY A 2 -3.59 -56.25 5.42
CA GLY A 2 -4.31 -55.08 4.93
C GLY A 2 -3.79 -54.57 3.59
N ASN A 3 -4.74 -54.23 2.71
CA ASN A 3 -4.53 -53.47 1.50
C ASN A 3 -4.01 -52.07 1.86
N SER A 4 -2.79 -51.76 1.44
CA SER A 4 -2.25 -50.39 1.42
C SER A 4 -2.79 -49.67 0.18
N SER A 5 -3.81 -48.84 0.36
CA SER A 5 -4.26 -47.87 -0.63
C SER A 5 -3.24 -46.74 -0.72
N SER A 6 -2.46 -46.74 -1.80
CA SER A 6 -1.61 -45.62 -2.21
C SER A 6 -2.48 -44.41 -2.55
N SER A 7 -2.35 -43.32 -1.77
CA SER A 7 -2.90 -42.01 -2.11
C SER A 7 -2.18 -41.47 -3.34
N SER A 8 -2.87 -41.48 -4.48
CA SER A 8 -2.46 -40.83 -5.72
C SER A 8 -2.44 -39.32 -5.52
N SER A 9 -1.26 -38.69 -5.51
CA SER A 9 -1.12 -37.26 -5.72
C SER A 9 -1.44 -36.96 -7.18
N SER A 10 -2.55 -36.26 -7.44
CA SER A 10 -2.88 -35.78 -8.77
C SER A 10 -1.88 -34.69 -9.18
N SER A 11 -1.00 -34.99 -10.14
CA SER A 11 -0.23 -33.99 -10.87
C SER A 11 -1.19 -33.17 -11.73
N HIS A 12 -1.55 -31.98 -11.27
CA HIS A 12 -2.33 -31.04 -12.08
C HIS A 12 -1.42 -29.84 -12.41
N GLY A 13 -1.09 -29.71 -13.70
CA GLY A 13 -0.83 -28.39 -14.30
C GLY A 13 0.61 -27.87 -14.40
N SER A 14 1.67 -28.66 -14.15
CA SER A 14 3.04 -28.19 -14.40
C SER A 14 3.51 -28.52 -15.82
N ALA A 15 3.84 -27.48 -16.58
CA ALA A 15 4.51 -27.59 -17.86
C ALA A 15 6.03 -27.51 -17.70
N PRO A 16 6.82 -28.08 -18.64
CA PRO A 16 8.27 -27.94 -18.64
C PRO A 16 8.69 -26.47 -18.64
N VAL A 17 9.75 -26.17 -17.91
CA VAL A 17 10.35 -24.84 -17.90
C VAL A 17 11.63 -24.86 -18.75
N PRO A 18 11.74 -24.06 -19.82
CA PRO A 18 12.98 -23.96 -20.59
C PRO A 18 14.19 -23.58 -19.71
N GLU A 19 15.37 -24.10 -20.02
CA GLU A 19 16.59 -23.73 -19.29
C GLU A 19 16.81 -22.20 -19.29
N ASN A 20 17.24 -21.66 -18.15
CA ASN A 20 17.48 -20.22 -17.94
C ASN A 20 16.26 -19.30 -18.16
N SER A 21 15.04 -19.83 -18.04
CA SER A 21 13.82 -19.02 -18.06
C SER A 21 13.33 -18.66 -16.67
N VAL A 22 12.52 -17.60 -16.61
CA VAL A 22 11.79 -17.14 -15.43
C VAL A 22 10.29 -17.21 -15.70
N LEU A 23 9.47 -16.96 -14.70
CA LEU A 23 8.02 -16.93 -14.80
C LEU A 23 7.50 -15.50 -14.66
N ASP A 24 6.58 -15.14 -15.54
CA ASP A 24 5.61 -14.08 -15.30
C ASP A 24 4.39 -14.73 -14.64
N VAL A 25 4.02 -14.25 -13.45
CA VAL A 25 3.00 -14.85 -12.58
C VAL A 25 1.87 -13.85 -12.34
N GLU A 26 0.65 -14.26 -12.63
CA GLU A 26 -0.60 -13.65 -12.18
C GLU A 26 -1.14 -14.49 -11.02
N LEU A 27 -1.30 -13.86 -9.86
CA LEU A 27 -1.84 -14.45 -8.64
C LEU A 27 -3.15 -13.75 -8.27
N GLU A 28 -4.23 -14.50 -8.16
CA GLU A 28 -5.50 -14.02 -7.62
C GLU A 28 -5.71 -14.61 -6.22
N ILE A 29 -5.87 -13.74 -5.22
CA ILE A 29 -6.34 -14.13 -3.89
C ILE A 29 -7.86 -14.06 -3.91
N VAL A 30 -8.51 -15.23 -3.90
CA VAL A 30 -9.97 -15.33 -4.13
C VAL A 30 -10.72 -15.17 -2.82
N SER A 31 -10.54 -16.11 -1.89
CA SER A 31 -11.26 -16.15 -0.63
C SER A 31 -10.54 -17.01 0.41
N ALA A 32 -10.92 -16.88 1.66
CA ALA A 32 -10.59 -17.85 2.71
C ALA A 32 -11.86 -18.37 3.37
N LYS A 33 -11.77 -19.50 4.08
CA LYS A 33 -12.86 -20.11 4.83
C LYS A 33 -12.34 -20.79 6.09
N ASP A 34 -13.25 -20.95 7.06
CA ASP A 34 -12.98 -21.62 8.33
C ASP A 34 -11.76 -21.05 9.07
N ILE A 35 -11.52 -19.73 8.96
CA ILE A 35 -10.41 -19.08 9.64
C ILE A 35 -10.55 -19.31 11.14
N ALA A 36 -9.54 -19.91 11.76
CA ALA A 36 -9.59 -20.17 13.20
C ALA A 36 -9.54 -18.85 13.98
N ALA A 37 -10.66 -18.49 14.59
CA ALA A 37 -10.70 -17.50 15.63
C ALA A 37 -9.89 -17.99 16.84
N GLY A 38 -8.86 -17.25 17.24
CA GLY A 38 -8.23 -17.45 18.55
C GLY A 38 -9.13 -16.93 19.68
N ASP A 39 -8.86 -17.33 20.93
CA ASP A 39 -9.63 -16.97 22.13
C ASP A 39 -9.93 -15.46 22.26
N TYR A 40 -9.02 -14.61 21.75
CA TYR A 40 -9.18 -13.16 21.72
C TYR A 40 -10.29 -12.68 20.77
N PHE A 41 -10.46 -13.35 19.63
CA PHE A 41 -11.51 -13.06 18.65
C PHE A 41 -12.88 -13.40 19.20
N ASP A 42 -13.03 -14.52 19.90
CA ASP A 42 -14.30 -14.93 20.49
C ASP A 42 -14.76 -13.93 21.56
N MET A 43 -13.85 -13.40 22.36
CA MET A 43 -14.17 -12.34 23.33
C MET A 43 -14.61 -11.04 22.65
N LYS A 44 -13.92 -10.60 21.59
CA LYS A 44 -14.25 -9.35 20.87
C LYS A 44 -15.52 -9.48 20.05
N ALA A 45 -15.71 -10.62 19.39
CA ALA A 45 -16.94 -10.95 18.70
C ALA A 45 -18.11 -10.92 19.69
N ALA A 46 -17.97 -11.52 20.88
CA ALA A 46 -18.99 -11.47 21.93
C ALA A 46 -19.31 -10.03 22.38
N LEU A 47 -18.30 -9.14 22.48
CA LEU A 47 -18.51 -7.71 22.76
C LEU A 47 -19.23 -6.97 21.63
N LYS A 48 -19.02 -7.38 20.38
CA LYS A 48 -19.73 -6.87 19.18
C LYS A 48 -21.06 -7.60 18.91
N GLY A 49 -21.50 -8.52 19.78
CA GLY A 49 -22.71 -9.34 19.58
C GLY A 49 -22.63 -10.36 18.45
N LYS A 50 -21.41 -10.69 18.00
CA LYS A 50 -21.12 -11.70 16.96
C LYS A 50 -20.56 -12.97 17.62
N VAL A 51 -20.78 -14.12 16.99
CA VAL A 51 -20.34 -15.42 17.54
C VAL A 51 -18.85 -15.67 17.26
N SER A 52 -18.31 -15.14 16.14
CA SER A 52 -16.88 -15.11 15.82
C SER A 52 -16.65 -14.26 14.57
N SER A 53 -15.67 -13.35 14.54
CA SER A 53 -15.40 -12.50 13.37
C SER A 53 -13.97 -11.97 13.33
N SER A 54 -13.35 -11.94 12.14
CA SER A 54 -12.01 -11.39 11.89
C SER A 54 -12.06 -10.28 10.84
N ASP A 55 -11.08 -9.38 10.89
CA ASP A 55 -10.87 -8.29 9.94
C ASP A 55 -9.66 -8.65 9.06
N ALA A 56 -9.84 -9.69 8.24
CA ALA A 56 -8.75 -10.43 7.63
C ALA A 56 -8.24 -9.83 6.32
N TYR A 57 -6.91 -9.86 6.13
CA TYR A 57 -6.24 -9.60 4.86
C TYR A 57 -5.10 -10.60 4.63
N ALA A 58 -4.72 -10.81 3.36
CA ALA A 58 -3.63 -11.69 2.97
C ALA A 58 -2.40 -10.89 2.55
N LEU A 59 -1.28 -11.09 3.24
CA LEU A 59 0.04 -10.57 2.90
C LEU A 59 0.79 -11.60 2.05
N ILE A 60 1.37 -11.14 0.95
CA ILE A 60 2.05 -11.96 -0.05
C ILE A 60 3.56 -11.79 0.08
N GLU A 61 4.27 -12.91 0.25
CA GLU A 61 5.73 -12.97 0.22
C GLU A 61 6.19 -13.81 -0.97
N VAL A 62 7.05 -13.24 -1.82
CA VAL A 62 7.66 -13.91 -2.98
C VAL A 62 9.17 -13.80 -2.86
N ALA A 63 9.88 -14.93 -2.98
CA ALA A 63 11.35 -14.98 -2.86
C ALA A 63 11.90 -14.33 -1.57
N GLY A 64 11.18 -14.46 -0.45
CA GLY A 64 11.54 -13.88 0.84
C GLY A 64 11.28 -12.39 0.98
N GLN A 65 10.60 -11.76 0.02
CA GLN A 65 10.22 -10.35 0.05
C GLN A 65 8.71 -10.22 0.22
N LYS A 66 8.27 -9.48 1.24
CA LYS A 66 6.87 -9.04 1.38
C LYS A 66 6.60 -8.00 0.31
N VAL A 67 5.72 -8.33 -0.63
CA VAL A 67 5.56 -7.57 -1.88
C VAL A 67 4.23 -6.84 -1.97
N ALA A 68 3.13 -7.47 -1.58
CA ALA A 68 1.78 -6.91 -1.72
C ALA A 68 0.83 -7.51 -0.67
N TRP A 69 -0.35 -6.90 -0.50
CA TRP A 69 -1.42 -7.44 0.33
C TRP A 69 -2.80 -7.06 -0.21
N THR A 70 -3.80 -7.88 0.12
CA THR A 70 -5.22 -7.60 -0.18
C THR A 70 -5.76 -6.50 0.73
N ARG A 71 -6.92 -5.95 0.40
CA ARG A 71 -7.68 -5.13 1.37
C ARG A 71 -8.16 -5.99 2.54
N PRO A 72 -8.40 -5.41 3.72
CA PRO A 72 -9.08 -6.11 4.80
C PRO A 72 -10.57 -6.32 4.46
N ILE A 73 -11.08 -7.51 4.76
CA ILE A 73 -12.51 -7.81 4.74
C ILE A 73 -12.97 -7.99 6.18
N PHE A 74 -13.89 -7.12 6.59
CA PHE A 74 -14.29 -6.99 7.97
C PHE A 74 -15.32 -8.01 8.39
N ASP A 75 -15.28 -8.34 9.67
CA ASP A 75 -16.33 -9.02 10.40
C ASP A 75 -16.74 -10.39 9.82
N THR A 76 -15.79 -11.17 9.30
CA THR A 76 -16.08 -12.49 8.69
C THR A 76 -14.96 -13.50 8.93
N LEU A 77 -15.29 -14.79 8.94
CA LEU A 77 -14.32 -15.91 8.86
C LEU A 77 -14.24 -16.51 7.45
N GLU A 78 -15.03 -15.97 6.53
CA GLU A 78 -15.09 -16.36 5.12
C GLU A 78 -14.89 -15.14 4.20
N PRO A 79 -13.74 -14.45 4.28
CA PRO A 79 -13.48 -13.27 3.47
C PRO A 79 -13.37 -13.63 1.99
N VAL A 80 -13.86 -12.74 1.13
CA VAL A 80 -13.79 -12.84 -0.32
C VAL A 80 -13.16 -11.56 -0.87
N TRP A 81 -11.96 -11.68 -1.42
CA TRP A 81 -11.17 -10.56 -1.95
C TRP A 81 -11.32 -10.41 -3.46
N ASN A 82 -11.07 -11.49 -4.21
CA ASN A 82 -10.93 -11.49 -5.68
C ASN A 82 -9.92 -10.42 -6.17
N GLU A 83 -8.77 -10.34 -5.50
CA GLU A 83 -7.73 -9.35 -5.81
C GLU A 83 -6.56 -9.99 -6.56
N LYS A 84 -6.05 -9.30 -7.57
CA LYS A 84 -5.02 -9.81 -8.50
C LYS A 84 -3.72 -9.06 -8.34
N PHE A 85 -2.63 -9.81 -8.33
CA PHE A 85 -1.25 -9.35 -8.19
C PHE A 85 -0.40 -9.94 -9.30
N PHE A 86 0.57 -9.17 -9.78
CA PHE A 86 1.36 -9.57 -10.93
C PHE A 86 2.86 -9.40 -10.66
N PHE A 87 3.61 -10.46 -10.97
CA PHE A 87 5.03 -10.54 -10.71
C PHE A 87 5.79 -10.99 -11.96
N LYS A 88 6.94 -10.37 -12.24
CA LYS A 88 7.88 -10.80 -13.27
C LYS A 88 9.15 -11.33 -12.64
N ASN A 89 9.91 -12.08 -13.44
CA ASN A 89 11.20 -12.63 -13.04
C ASN A 89 11.12 -13.57 -11.82
N VAL A 90 9.98 -14.22 -11.62
CA VAL A 90 9.84 -15.23 -10.56
C VAL A 90 10.62 -16.46 -11.02
N LYS A 91 11.61 -16.90 -10.23
CA LYS A 91 12.34 -18.12 -10.57
C LYS A 91 11.39 -19.32 -10.46
N PRO A 92 11.52 -20.32 -11.36
CA PRO A 92 10.85 -21.60 -11.15
C PRO A 92 11.19 -22.15 -9.76
N ASP A 93 10.23 -22.82 -9.15
CA ASP A 93 10.35 -23.40 -7.80
C ASP A 93 10.49 -22.39 -6.65
N THR A 94 10.30 -21.09 -6.92
CA THR A 94 10.23 -20.08 -5.86
C THR A 94 9.06 -20.39 -4.94
N VAL A 95 9.33 -20.44 -3.63
CA VAL A 95 8.27 -20.56 -2.61
C VAL A 95 7.60 -19.20 -2.46
N CYS A 96 6.29 -19.18 -2.68
CA CYS A 96 5.40 -18.06 -2.42
C CYS A 96 4.65 -18.34 -1.12
N LYS A 97 4.78 -17.47 -0.12
CA LYS A 97 4.07 -17.59 1.14
C LYS A 97 2.93 -16.60 1.21
N LEU A 98 1.86 -17.03 1.84
CA LEU A 98 0.69 -16.21 2.14
C LEU A 98 0.52 -16.20 3.64
N TYR A 99 0.49 -15.00 4.21
CA TYR A 99 0.21 -14.78 5.62
C TYR A 99 -1.19 -14.20 5.73
N LEU A 100 -2.07 -14.88 6.44
CA LEU A 100 -3.37 -14.34 6.77
C LEU A 100 -3.25 -13.58 8.08
N LEU A 101 -3.57 -12.29 8.05
CA LEU A 101 -3.37 -11.35 9.15
C LEU A 101 -4.69 -10.64 9.48
N ASP A 102 -4.79 -10.13 10.70
CA ASP A 102 -5.92 -9.31 11.14
C ASP A 102 -5.51 -7.84 11.19
N GLU A 103 -6.35 -6.95 10.67
CA GLU A 103 -6.07 -5.51 10.53
C GLU A 103 -5.85 -4.80 11.88
N ASP A 104 -6.52 -5.24 12.95
CA ASP A 104 -6.45 -4.55 14.24
C ASP A 104 -5.20 -4.91 15.06
N PHE A 105 -4.25 -5.67 14.50
CA PHE A 105 -3.10 -6.20 15.26
C PHE A 105 -1.75 -5.62 14.79
N ASN A 106 -1.19 -4.74 15.62
CA ASN A 106 0.22 -4.32 15.54
C ASN A 106 1.14 -5.45 16.03
N GLY A 107 1.41 -6.44 15.17
CA GLY A 107 2.54 -7.37 15.28
C GLY A 107 2.32 -8.70 16.01
N ASP A 108 2.70 -9.79 15.33
CA ASP A 108 2.94 -11.18 15.75
C ASP A 108 1.80 -12.24 15.77
N ASP A 109 0.50 -11.90 15.75
CA ASP A 109 -0.55 -12.91 15.65
C ASP A 109 -1.10 -13.09 14.23
N ALA A 110 -0.35 -13.84 13.40
CA ALA A 110 -0.89 -14.33 12.14
C ALA A 110 -2.09 -15.27 12.40
N LEU A 111 -3.22 -15.03 11.73
CA LEU A 111 -4.38 -15.93 11.67
C LEU A 111 -3.97 -17.29 11.12
N GLY A 112 -2.94 -17.28 10.28
CA GLY A 112 -2.11 -18.41 9.94
C GLY A 112 -1.31 -18.11 8.69
N GLN A 113 -0.65 -19.13 8.17
CA GLN A 113 0.11 -19.03 6.94
C GLN A 113 -0.07 -20.27 6.07
N THR A 114 0.17 -20.09 4.78
CA THR A 114 0.31 -21.18 3.82
C THR A 114 1.38 -20.83 2.80
N GLN A 115 1.70 -21.79 1.93
CA GLN A 115 2.64 -21.57 0.84
C GLN A 115 2.31 -22.44 -0.35
N PHE A 116 2.73 -21.97 -1.52
CA PHE A 116 2.74 -22.75 -2.75
C PHE A 116 4.04 -22.47 -3.51
N THR A 117 4.36 -23.35 -4.45
CA THR A 117 5.57 -23.22 -5.27
C THR A 117 5.18 -22.67 -6.64
N ALA A 118 5.89 -21.65 -7.10
CA ALA A 118 5.71 -21.11 -8.44
C ALA A 118 6.10 -22.17 -9.49
N ALA A 119 5.12 -22.57 -10.30
CA ALA A 119 5.30 -23.52 -11.40
C ALA A 119 4.82 -22.86 -12.70
N ASN A 120 5.32 -23.33 -13.86
CA ASN A 120 4.81 -22.92 -15.17
C ASN A 120 3.47 -23.60 -15.46
N THR A 121 2.42 -22.82 -15.70
CA THR A 121 1.09 -23.32 -16.05
C THR A 121 0.79 -23.22 -17.56
N ASP A 122 1.77 -22.81 -18.38
CA ASP A 122 1.60 -22.52 -19.82
C ASP A 122 0.41 -21.58 -20.11
N GLY A 123 0.18 -20.61 -19.22
CA GLY A 123 -0.92 -19.66 -19.31
C GLY A 123 -2.29 -20.22 -18.91
N SER A 124 -2.37 -21.47 -18.46
CA SER A 124 -3.61 -22.03 -17.91
C SER A 124 -3.84 -21.52 -16.49
N GLU A 125 -5.08 -21.13 -16.18
CA GLU A 125 -5.47 -20.79 -14.81
C GLU A 125 -5.56 -22.07 -13.97
N THR A 126 -4.82 -22.12 -12.87
CA THR A 126 -4.86 -23.23 -11.90
C THR A 126 -5.39 -22.72 -10.57
N SER A 127 -6.42 -23.36 -10.04
CA SER A 127 -7.01 -23.03 -8.74
C SER A 127 -6.47 -23.96 -7.66
N PHE A 128 -6.08 -23.41 -6.51
CA PHE A 128 -5.60 -24.14 -5.35
C PHE A 128 -6.43 -23.79 -4.12
N ASP A 129 -6.92 -24.81 -3.42
CA ASP A 129 -7.45 -24.69 -2.06
C ASP A 129 -6.32 -25.07 -1.08
N LEU A 130 -5.67 -24.05 -0.52
CA LEU A 130 -4.47 -24.20 0.29
C LEU A 130 -4.80 -24.22 1.77
N PRO A 131 -4.39 -25.25 2.54
CA PRO A 131 -4.64 -25.28 3.97
C PRO A 131 -3.81 -24.20 4.68
N ILE A 132 -4.44 -23.46 5.59
CA ILE A 132 -3.80 -22.49 6.46
C ILE A 132 -3.42 -23.20 7.76
N LYS A 133 -2.21 -22.91 8.25
CA LYS A 133 -1.75 -23.39 9.56
C LYS A 133 -1.38 -22.24 10.47
N ARG A 134 -1.76 -22.35 11.74
CA ARG A 134 -1.33 -21.47 12.84
C ARG A 134 -0.71 -22.35 13.92
N ASN A 135 0.58 -22.14 14.24
CA ASN A 135 1.33 -22.98 15.19
C ASN A 135 1.18 -24.49 14.90
N ASP A 136 1.34 -24.88 13.64
CA ASP A 136 1.17 -26.23 13.09
C ASP A 136 -0.24 -26.84 13.19
N LYS A 137 -1.22 -26.12 13.75
CA LYS A 137 -2.61 -26.54 13.81
C LYS A 137 -3.38 -26.05 12.58
N PRO A 138 -4.36 -26.81 12.07
CA PRO A 138 -5.27 -26.34 11.03
C PRO A 138 -5.96 -25.04 11.47
N ALA A 139 -5.97 -24.04 10.60
CA ALA A 139 -6.51 -22.71 10.87
C ALA A 139 -7.33 -22.14 9.69
N GLY A 140 -8.01 -23.02 8.96
CA GLY A 140 -8.80 -22.70 7.78
C GLY A 140 -8.10 -23.02 6.47
N SER A 141 -8.57 -22.41 5.40
CA SER A 141 -8.01 -22.57 4.05
C SER A 141 -8.20 -21.32 3.22
N ILE A 142 -7.34 -21.13 2.22
CA ILE A 142 -7.37 -20.00 1.28
C ILE A 142 -7.39 -20.51 -0.15
N VAL A 143 -8.29 -19.97 -0.95
CA VAL A 143 -8.41 -20.23 -2.39
C VAL A 143 -7.60 -19.20 -3.15
N VAL A 144 -6.66 -19.68 -3.96
CA VAL A 144 -5.89 -18.84 -4.88
C VAL A 144 -5.96 -19.38 -6.29
N LYS A 145 -5.88 -18.48 -7.27
CA LYS A 145 -5.68 -18.85 -8.67
C LYS A 145 -4.33 -18.36 -9.14
N VAL A 146 -3.61 -19.22 -9.83
CA VAL A 146 -2.30 -18.91 -10.39
C VAL A 146 -2.33 -19.16 -11.88
N LYS A 147 -1.85 -18.18 -12.63
CA LYS A 147 -1.57 -18.29 -14.05
C LYS A 147 -0.14 -17.81 -14.29
N SER A 148 0.67 -18.64 -14.94
CA SER A 148 2.06 -18.29 -15.20
C SER A 148 2.50 -18.77 -16.58
N HIS A 149 3.52 -18.14 -17.12
CA HIS A 149 4.17 -18.58 -18.35
C HIS A 149 5.68 -18.38 -18.25
N ALA A 150 6.43 -19.33 -18.81
CA ALA A 150 7.87 -19.19 -18.93
C ALA A 150 8.22 -18.07 -19.92
N THR A 151 9.17 -17.22 -19.54
CA THR A 151 9.64 -16.09 -20.33
C THR A 151 11.14 -15.86 -20.12
N LYS A 152 11.73 -15.02 -20.97
CA LYS A 152 13.10 -14.53 -20.76
C LYS A 152 13.09 -13.52 -19.61
N ALA A 153 14.17 -13.49 -18.85
CA ALA A 153 14.34 -12.49 -17.81
C ALA A 153 14.14 -11.06 -18.35
N HIS A 154 13.29 -10.30 -17.68
CA HIS A 154 13.02 -8.90 -17.96
C HIS A 154 14.02 -8.00 -17.23
N GLY A 155 14.62 -7.05 -17.94
CA GLY A 155 15.56 -6.09 -17.35
C GLY A 155 16.77 -6.77 -16.69
N ASP A 156 16.99 -6.48 -15.40
CA ASP A 156 18.10 -7.03 -14.61
C ASP A 156 17.81 -8.41 -14.00
N GLY A 157 16.66 -9.01 -14.33
CA GLY A 157 16.26 -10.34 -13.85
C GLY A 157 15.89 -10.39 -12.36
N LYS A 158 15.73 -9.24 -11.69
CA LYS A 158 15.19 -9.18 -10.32
C LYS A 158 13.68 -9.29 -10.32
N LEU A 159 13.12 -9.85 -9.25
CA LEU A 159 11.68 -9.85 -8.98
C LEU A 159 11.14 -8.42 -9.14
N GLN A 160 10.07 -8.28 -9.91
CA GLN A 160 9.41 -7.01 -10.18
C GLN A 160 7.91 -7.18 -10.04
N GLN A 161 7.26 -6.23 -9.38
CA GLN A 161 5.81 -6.12 -9.35
C GLN A 161 5.34 -5.27 -10.54
N TYR A 162 4.17 -5.59 -11.08
CA TYR A 162 3.58 -4.80 -12.15
C TYR A 162 2.05 -4.87 -12.12
N GLY A 163 1.43 -4.17 -13.06
CA GLY A 163 -0.03 -4.13 -13.16
C GLY A 163 -0.63 -3.04 -12.27
N PRO A 164 -1.90 -3.17 -11.89
CA PRO A 164 -2.63 -2.11 -11.21
C PRO A 164 -2.12 -1.86 -9.80
N VAL A 165 -1.94 -0.60 -9.43
CA VAL A 165 -1.60 -0.17 -8.06
C VAL A 165 -2.86 -0.20 -7.21
N HIS A 166 -2.84 -0.92 -6.10
CA HIS A 166 -3.96 -0.95 -5.15
C HIS A 166 -3.96 0.32 -4.30
N TYR A 167 -5.15 0.84 -3.99
CA TYR A 167 -5.29 2.01 -3.13
C TYR A 167 -6.41 1.85 -2.12
N SER A 168 -6.26 2.55 -1.00
CA SER A 168 -7.33 2.89 -0.07
C SER A 168 -7.44 4.42 0.08
N ALA A 169 -8.67 4.92 0.11
CA ALA A 169 -8.98 6.31 0.44
C ALA A 169 -9.81 6.35 1.71
N HIS A 170 -9.30 7.05 2.71
CA HIS A 170 -9.84 7.12 4.06
C HIS A 170 -10.46 8.49 4.28
N LEU A 171 -11.78 8.52 4.40
CA LEU A 171 -12.48 9.74 4.73
C LEU A 171 -12.38 9.97 6.23
N SER A 172 -11.70 11.05 6.60
CA SER A 172 -11.58 11.46 7.98
C SER A 172 -12.84 12.25 8.36
N ILE A 173 -13.90 11.53 8.75
CA ILE A 173 -15.18 12.11 9.19
C ILE A 173 -15.48 11.59 10.59
N GLY A 174 -15.88 12.47 11.51
CA GLY A 174 -16.42 12.04 12.79
C GLY A 174 -17.72 11.24 12.58
N THR A 175 -17.86 10.09 13.26
CA THR A 175 -18.89 9.06 13.06
C THR A 175 -20.35 9.55 13.09
N GLY A 176 -20.62 10.81 13.45
CA GLY A 176 -21.95 11.43 13.53
C GLY A 176 -22.31 12.43 12.43
N VAL A 177 -21.43 12.70 11.46
CA VAL A 177 -21.62 13.74 10.41
C VAL A 177 -21.62 13.12 9.00
N LEU A 178 -22.19 11.92 8.84
CA LEU A 178 -22.17 11.24 7.54
C LEU A 178 -23.30 11.67 6.59
N THR A 179 -24.38 12.24 7.12
CA THR A 179 -25.51 12.69 6.32
C THR A 179 -25.26 14.14 5.89
N GLU A 180 -24.95 14.35 4.61
CA GLU A 180 -24.77 15.66 3.90
C GLU A 180 -23.33 16.18 3.68
N LEU A 181 -22.39 15.34 3.23
CA LEU A 181 -21.10 15.84 2.70
C LEU A 181 -21.13 16.03 1.18
N THR A 182 -20.64 17.17 0.71
CA THR A 182 -20.41 17.43 -0.72
C THR A 182 -19.22 16.62 -1.23
N GLU A 183 -19.06 16.50 -2.56
CA GLU A 183 -17.87 15.86 -3.13
C GLU A 183 -16.58 16.62 -2.76
N ASP A 184 -16.63 17.95 -2.70
CA ASP A 184 -15.48 18.76 -2.27
C ASP A 184 -15.12 18.52 -0.79
N ASP A 185 -16.10 18.34 0.10
CA ASP A 185 -15.86 17.98 1.51
C ASP A 185 -15.18 16.62 1.63
N LYS A 186 -15.62 15.65 0.81
CA LYS A 186 -15.01 14.32 0.77
C LYS A 186 -13.57 14.40 0.27
N LEU A 187 -13.31 15.14 -0.80
CA LEU A 187 -11.96 15.32 -1.35
C LEU A 187 -11.03 15.97 -0.32
N GLN A 188 -11.46 17.07 0.31
CA GLN A 188 -10.68 17.78 1.32
C GLN A 188 -10.37 16.90 2.54
N SER A 189 -11.28 16.00 2.90
CA SER A 189 -11.17 15.13 4.09
C SER A 189 -10.56 13.75 3.79
N SER A 190 -10.11 13.51 2.56
CA SER A 190 -9.54 12.24 2.15
C SER A 190 -8.04 12.15 2.41
N ALA A 191 -7.62 11.06 3.03
CA ALA A 191 -6.24 10.61 3.07
C ALA A 191 -6.10 9.34 2.22
N TYR A 192 -5.06 9.26 1.41
CA TYR A 192 -4.85 8.17 0.46
C TYR A 192 -3.63 7.35 0.85
N HIS A 193 -3.72 6.04 0.65
CA HIS A 193 -2.61 5.10 0.74
C HIS A 193 -2.59 4.25 -0.53
N LEU A 194 -1.51 4.35 -1.29
CA LEU A 194 -1.29 3.61 -2.54
C LEU A 194 -0.15 2.60 -2.34
N GLN A 195 -0.40 1.33 -2.64
CA GLN A 195 0.59 0.25 -2.55
C GLN A 195 1.55 0.30 -3.75
N LEU A 196 2.53 1.21 -3.71
CA LEU A 196 3.52 1.32 -4.80
C LEU A 196 4.36 0.04 -4.92
N HIS A 197 4.55 -0.38 -6.16
CA HIS A 197 5.41 -1.48 -6.58
C HIS A 197 6.89 -1.10 -6.47
N ASP A 198 7.71 -2.10 -6.13
CA ASP A 198 9.16 -2.10 -6.18
C ASP A 198 9.87 -0.96 -5.41
N ILE A 199 9.24 -0.47 -4.32
CA ILE A 199 9.80 0.60 -3.48
C ILE A 199 11.23 0.27 -3.01
N PRO A 200 11.54 -0.91 -2.42
CA PRO A 200 12.91 -1.18 -1.93
C PRO A 200 13.96 -1.22 -3.04
N GLN A 201 13.57 -1.55 -4.28
CA GLN A 201 14.46 -1.62 -5.43
C GLN A 201 14.73 -0.24 -6.02
N ILE A 202 13.70 0.61 -6.11
CA ILE A 202 13.79 1.95 -6.72
C ILE A 202 14.27 3.00 -5.70
N LEU A 203 13.79 2.92 -4.47
CA LEU A 203 14.13 3.78 -3.33
C LEU A 203 14.80 2.93 -2.22
N PRO A 204 16.06 2.51 -2.41
CA PRO A 204 16.73 1.61 -1.47
C PRO A 204 17.10 2.28 -0.14
N ASN A 205 17.33 3.59 -0.15
CA ASN A 205 17.78 4.34 1.01
C ASN A 205 16.60 4.79 1.88
N ASP A 206 16.82 4.83 3.19
CA ASP A 206 15.94 5.51 4.13
C ASP A 206 16.50 6.91 4.43
N HIS A 207 15.61 7.88 4.59
CA HIS A 207 15.94 9.25 4.95
C HIS A 207 15.41 9.55 6.34
N GLU A 208 16.32 9.73 7.29
CA GLU A 208 15.98 10.07 8.68
C GLU A 208 15.30 11.43 8.79
N TRP A 209 14.60 11.63 9.90
CA TRP A 209 14.07 12.93 10.27
C TRP A 209 15.17 14.02 10.33
N ASN A 210 14.78 15.25 10.06
CA ASN A 210 15.65 16.40 9.91
C ASN A 210 16.18 16.89 11.26
N LYS A 211 17.44 16.55 11.54
CA LYS A 211 18.15 16.92 12.77
C LYS A 211 18.46 18.41 12.89
N ASN A 212 18.22 19.22 11.85
CA ASN A 212 18.49 20.65 11.84
C ASN A 212 17.23 21.52 11.99
N TYR A 213 16.08 20.91 12.30
CA TYR A 213 14.82 21.64 12.42
C TYR A 213 14.25 21.57 13.84
N PRO A 214 14.28 22.67 14.62
CA PRO A 214 13.93 22.66 16.05
C PRO A 214 12.53 22.12 16.36
N THR A 215 11.55 22.39 15.50
CA THR A 215 10.17 21.88 15.68
C THR A 215 10.12 20.36 15.58
N ILE A 216 10.91 19.76 14.68
CA ILE A 216 10.97 18.30 14.50
C ILE A 216 11.83 17.66 15.60
N GLN A 217 12.89 18.31 16.07
CA GLN A 217 13.68 17.83 17.21
C GLN A 217 12.82 17.58 18.46
N LYS A 218 11.84 18.45 18.75
CA LYS A 218 10.89 18.25 19.86
C LYS A 218 10.08 16.95 19.77
N ILE A 219 9.88 16.43 18.56
CA ILE A 219 9.10 15.22 18.31
C ILE A 219 10.00 13.97 18.34
N PHE A 220 11.21 14.04 17.80
CA PHE A 220 12.04 12.85 17.56
C PHE A 220 13.29 12.75 18.43
N SER A 221 13.86 13.86 18.87
CA SER A 221 15.13 13.84 19.58
C SER A 221 14.93 13.31 21.00
N PRO A 222 15.80 12.39 21.48
CA PRO A 222 15.78 11.94 22.87
C PRO A 222 16.13 13.06 23.86
N ASP A 223 16.68 14.18 23.40
CA ASP A 223 17.01 15.34 24.24
C ASP A 223 15.76 16.07 24.76
N HIS A 224 14.58 15.78 24.19
CA HIS A 224 13.30 16.36 24.58
C HIS A 224 12.48 15.34 25.39
N PRO A 225 12.25 15.57 26.70
CA PRO A 225 11.45 14.66 27.54
C PRO A 225 10.02 14.42 27.02
N GLU A 226 9.45 15.40 26.30
CA GLU A 226 8.12 15.32 25.69
C GLU A 226 8.06 14.49 24.39
N SER A 227 9.21 14.20 23.76
CA SER A 227 9.30 13.55 22.44
C SER A 227 8.52 12.22 22.37
N PRO A 228 8.66 11.27 23.32
CA PRO A 228 7.95 9.99 23.24
C PRO A 228 6.42 10.15 23.24
N ALA A 229 5.89 11.09 24.02
CA ALA A 229 4.46 11.36 24.10
C ALA A 229 3.94 12.02 22.83
N LEU A 230 4.66 13.04 22.31
CA LEU A 230 4.29 13.72 21.07
C LEU A 230 4.37 12.79 19.86
N ARG A 231 5.43 11.98 19.76
CA ARG A 231 5.56 10.99 18.67
C ARG A 231 4.45 9.96 18.72
N LYS A 232 4.11 9.46 19.92
CA LYS A 232 2.98 8.54 20.10
C LYS A 232 1.65 9.17 19.70
N ALA A 233 1.41 10.44 20.04
CA ALA A 233 0.20 11.14 19.65
C ALA A 233 0.05 11.19 18.11
N VAL A 234 1.12 11.52 17.39
CA VAL A 234 1.10 11.56 15.92
C VAL A 234 0.97 10.17 15.30
N ALA A 235 1.59 9.16 15.90
CA ALA A 235 1.38 7.77 15.47
C ALA A 235 -0.09 7.33 15.65
N THR A 236 -0.73 7.71 16.77
CA THR A 236 -2.17 7.46 16.99
C THR A 236 -3.05 8.24 16.00
N GLU A 237 -2.70 9.48 15.66
CA GLU A 237 -3.40 10.24 14.61
C GLU A 237 -3.31 9.54 13.25
N HIS A 238 -2.14 9.02 12.89
CA HIS A 238 -1.95 8.20 11.69
C HIS A 238 -2.87 6.99 11.70
N GLU A 239 -2.85 6.22 12.79
CA GLU A 239 -3.69 5.02 12.94
C GLU A 239 -5.18 5.38 12.82
N ILE A 240 -5.65 6.50 13.37
CA ILE A 240 -7.04 6.93 13.25
C ILE A 240 -7.43 7.29 11.81
N ILE A 241 -6.56 8.03 11.11
CA ILE A 241 -6.83 8.53 9.76
C ILE A 241 -6.75 7.41 8.74
N TYR A 242 -5.74 6.55 8.83
CA TYR A 242 -5.54 5.42 7.93
C TYR A 242 -6.23 4.14 8.39
N ARG A 243 -7.05 4.21 9.46
CA ARG A 243 -7.87 3.07 9.88
C ARG A 243 -8.77 2.65 8.74
N HIS A 244 -8.77 1.36 8.46
CA HIS A 244 -9.70 0.75 7.53
C HIS A 244 -11.06 0.53 8.19
N GLY A 245 -12.15 0.79 7.46
CA GLY A 245 -13.51 0.62 7.97
C GLY A 245 -14.58 0.85 6.91
N GLY A 246 -15.84 0.96 7.34
CA GLY A 246 -17.00 1.05 6.42
C GLY A 246 -17.03 2.29 5.52
N THR A 247 -16.23 3.33 5.82
CA THR A 247 -16.08 4.53 5.01
C THR A 247 -14.84 4.51 4.11
N THR A 248 -13.99 3.49 4.22
CA THR A 248 -12.79 3.35 3.39
C THR A 248 -13.19 2.90 1.99
N GLN A 249 -12.74 3.64 0.99
CA GLN A 249 -12.91 3.27 -0.41
C GLN A 249 -11.66 2.53 -0.89
N TYR A 250 -11.85 1.46 -1.65
CA TYR A 250 -10.77 0.65 -2.20
C TYR A 250 -10.87 0.61 -3.72
N GLY A 251 -9.73 0.51 -4.38
CA GLY A 251 -9.70 0.29 -5.81
C GLY A 251 -8.32 -0.01 -6.35
N THR A 252 -8.20 -0.02 -7.67
CA THR A 252 -6.94 -0.22 -8.38
C THR A 252 -6.75 0.86 -9.44
N LEU A 253 -5.50 1.21 -9.71
CA LEU A 253 -5.09 2.22 -10.69
C LEU A 253 -4.26 1.53 -11.77
N LYS A 254 -4.80 1.42 -12.99
CA LYS A 254 -4.15 0.67 -14.09
C LYS A 254 -3.17 1.52 -14.88
N GLU A 255 -3.48 2.81 -14.97
CA GLU A 255 -2.77 3.78 -15.79
C GLU A 255 -2.81 5.17 -15.14
N SER A 256 -2.02 6.11 -15.68
CA SER A 256 -1.91 7.48 -15.16
C SER A 256 -3.25 8.24 -15.04
N SER A 257 -4.19 8.00 -15.95
CA SER A 257 -5.52 8.63 -15.95
C SER A 257 -6.36 8.22 -14.74
N ASP A 258 -6.19 7.01 -14.23
CA ASP A 258 -6.87 6.54 -13.03
C ASP A 258 -6.36 7.31 -11.81
N PHE A 259 -5.04 7.49 -11.69
CA PHE A 259 -4.45 8.31 -10.63
C PHE A 259 -4.94 9.76 -10.70
N PHE A 260 -4.89 10.39 -11.88
CA PHE A 260 -5.36 11.77 -12.01
C PHE A 260 -6.85 11.91 -11.67
N LYS A 261 -7.71 10.95 -12.04
CA LYS A 261 -9.13 10.94 -11.63
C LYS A 261 -9.30 10.80 -10.12
N LEU A 262 -8.52 9.92 -9.48
CA LEU A 262 -8.61 9.64 -8.04
C LEU A 262 -8.45 10.91 -7.19
N VAL A 263 -7.52 11.79 -7.59
CA VAL A 263 -7.23 13.05 -6.89
C VAL A 263 -7.92 14.26 -7.52
N ASN A 264 -9.03 14.03 -8.23
CA ASN A 264 -9.82 15.03 -8.94
C ASN A 264 -8.97 15.99 -9.80
N TYR A 265 -8.01 15.43 -10.52
CA TYR A 265 -7.06 16.14 -11.39
C TYR A 265 -6.28 17.25 -10.67
N GLY A 266 -6.11 17.11 -9.34
CA GLY A 266 -5.48 18.11 -8.48
C GLY A 266 -6.27 19.40 -8.36
N ARG A 267 -7.62 19.30 -8.38
CA ARG A 267 -8.51 20.45 -8.19
C ARG A 267 -9.57 20.20 -7.13
N ARG A 268 -9.97 21.28 -6.47
CA ARG A 268 -11.16 21.37 -5.59
C ARG A 268 -11.79 22.74 -5.81
N GLU A 269 -13.12 22.82 -5.92
CA GLU A 269 -13.82 24.07 -6.27
C GLU A 269 -13.23 24.77 -7.52
N GLU A 270 -12.83 24.00 -8.54
CA GLU A 270 -12.11 24.49 -9.73
C GLU A 270 -10.77 25.21 -9.45
N LYS A 271 -10.23 25.15 -8.25
CA LYS A 271 -8.92 25.70 -7.88
C LYS A 271 -7.87 24.59 -7.77
N PRO A 272 -6.59 24.85 -8.10
CA PRO A 272 -5.54 23.85 -7.92
C PRO A 272 -5.34 23.55 -6.43
N VAL A 273 -4.99 22.31 -6.10
CA VAL A 273 -4.65 21.91 -4.74
C VAL A 273 -3.22 21.39 -4.66
N LEU A 274 -2.58 21.63 -3.51
CA LEU A 274 -1.27 21.10 -3.16
C LEU A 274 -1.47 19.90 -2.25
N PHE A 275 -0.72 18.82 -2.43
CA PHE A 275 -0.77 17.63 -1.58
C PHE A 275 0.53 17.48 -0.79
N THR A 276 0.44 17.03 0.46
CA THR A 276 1.61 16.64 1.26
C THR A 276 1.72 15.12 1.25
N TYR A 277 2.93 14.56 1.15
CA TYR A 277 3.09 13.12 1.09
C TYR A 277 4.30 12.55 1.84
N ALA A 278 4.23 11.27 2.17
CA ALA A 278 5.35 10.42 2.57
C ALA A 278 5.30 9.09 1.80
N ILE A 279 6.46 8.57 1.40
CA ILE A 279 6.62 7.21 0.88
C ILE A 279 7.33 6.41 1.96
N THR A 280 6.71 5.33 2.42
CA THR A 280 7.28 4.37 3.36
C THR A 280 7.60 3.06 2.62
N SER A 281 8.03 2.01 3.34
CA SER A 281 8.15 0.67 2.75
C SER A 281 6.81 0.05 2.33
N THR A 282 5.69 0.57 2.83
CA THR A 282 4.34 0.05 2.59
C THR A 282 3.56 0.87 1.57
N GLY A 283 4.13 1.93 0.98
CA GLY A 283 3.45 2.68 -0.07
C GLY A 283 3.58 4.18 0.04
N TRP A 284 2.70 4.86 -0.70
CA TRP A 284 2.60 6.30 -0.79
C TRP A 284 1.37 6.80 -0.06
N TYR A 285 1.62 7.62 0.96
CA TYR A 285 0.63 8.19 1.86
C TYR A 285 0.54 9.68 1.59
N PHE A 286 -0.66 10.20 1.33
CA PHE A 286 -0.84 11.64 1.09
C PHE A 286 -2.25 12.16 1.38
N SER A 287 -2.37 13.47 1.57
CA SER A 287 -3.64 14.21 1.61
C SER A 287 -3.45 15.67 1.16
N GLU A 288 -4.56 16.40 0.97
CA GLU A 288 -4.53 17.82 0.60
C GLU A 288 -3.83 18.67 1.69
N THR A 289 -2.92 19.53 1.26
CA THR A 289 -2.18 20.47 2.10
C THR A 289 -3.10 21.61 2.53
N GLY A 290 -3.08 21.95 3.82
CA GLY A 290 -3.92 23.03 4.35
C GLY A 290 -5.41 22.72 4.43
N ALA A 291 -5.84 21.49 4.11
CA ALA A 291 -7.20 21.01 4.33
C ALA A 291 -7.64 21.27 5.78
N SER A 292 -8.82 21.88 5.94
CA SER A 292 -9.41 22.32 7.23
C SER A 292 -9.35 21.23 8.29
N PHE A 293 -9.66 20.00 7.90
CA PHE A 293 -9.64 18.82 8.76
C PHE A 293 -8.24 18.50 9.34
N PHE A 294 -7.16 18.74 8.57
CA PHE A 294 -5.79 18.41 8.95
C PHE A 294 -4.97 19.65 9.37
N LYS A 295 -5.62 20.78 9.71
CA LYS A 295 -4.92 22.02 10.10
C LYS A 295 -4.27 21.94 11.49
N ASP A 296 -4.90 21.21 12.41
CA ASP A 296 -4.45 21.12 13.81
C ASP A 296 -3.36 20.06 14.05
N MET A 297 -2.93 19.35 13.00
CA MET A 297 -1.92 18.28 13.11
C MET A 297 -0.49 18.82 13.14
N LEU A 298 0.35 18.23 14.00
CA LEU A 298 1.72 18.71 14.30
C LEU A 298 2.65 18.77 13.08
N SER A 299 2.49 17.86 12.11
CA SER A 299 3.11 17.89 10.77
C SER A 299 2.45 16.84 9.88
N LYS A 300 1.98 17.23 8.69
CA LYS A 300 1.37 16.30 7.72
C LYS A 300 2.35 15.22 7.24
N HIS A 301 3.63 15.54 7.04
CA HIS A 301 4.64 14.52 6.70
C HIS A 301 4.76 13.47 7.82
N MET A 302 4.75 13.91 9.08
CA MET A 302 4.81 13.00 10.22
C MET A 302 3.53 12.16 10.29
N LEU A 303 2.36 12.79 10.14
CA LEU A 303 1.09 12.08 10.03
C LEU A 303 1.15 10.98 8.99
N HIS A 304 1.52 11.27 7.74
CA HIS A 304 1.55 10.26 6.66
C HIS A 304 2.54 9.12 6.91
N SER A 305 3.60 9.39 7.68
CA SER A 305 4.62 8.39 8.04
C SER A 305 4.38 7.67 9.38
N GLY A 306 3.31 7.98 10.11
CA GLY A 306 3.12 7.47 11.49
C GLY A 306 4.22 7.93 12.45
N ALA A 307 4.82 9.09 12.19
CA ALA A 307 6.02 9.60 12.84
C ALA A 307 7.17 8.57 12.90
N ALA A 308 7.39 7.84 11.81
CA ALA A 308 8.55 6.98 11.64
C ALA A 308 9.87 7.76 11.74
N PHE A 309 10.93 7.14 12.27
CA PHE A 309 12.24 7.80 12.34
C PHE A 309 12.86 8.08 10.96
N SER A 310 12.41 7.36 9.94
CA SER A 310 12.85 7.53 8.56
C SER A 310 11.75 7.13 7.58
N VAL A 311 11.85 7.65 6.36
CA VAL A 311 10.96 7.36 5.23
C VAL A 311 11.78 7.05 3.97
N LYS A 312 11.15 6.45 2.96
CA LYS A 312 11.77 6.27 1.63
C LYS A 312 11.86 7.58 0.87
N TYR A 313 10.85 8.43 1.03
CA TYR A 313 10.85 9.80 0.51
C TYR A 313 9.70 10.61 1.13
N ALA A 314 9.74 11.94 1.00
CA ALA A 314 8.68 12.83 1.44
C ALA A 314 8.79 14.21 0.78
N GLY A 315 7.65 14.86 0.60
CA GLY A 315 7.60 16.19 -0.02
C GLY A 315 6.17 16.67 -0.19
N GLU A 316 5.98 17.50 -1.22
CA GLU A 316 4.68 17.96 -1.70
C GLU A 316 4.54 17.61 -3.20
N PHE A 317 3.30 17.63 -3.69
CA PHE A 317 3.04 17.51 -5.12
C PHE A 317 1.77 18.26 -5.53
N HIS A 318 1.67 18.58 -6.82
CA HIS A 318 0.47 19.11 -7.44
C HIS A 318 0.32 18.57 -8.86
N ILE A 319 -0.86 18.79 -9.44
CA ILE A 319 -1.14 18.41 -10.82
C ILE A 319 -1.38 19.67 -11.63
N GLU A 320 -0.72 19.76 -12.77
CA GLU A 320 -0.98 20.80 -13.75
C GLU A 320 -1.57 20.21 -15.02
N LYS A 321 -2.44 20.98 -15.66
CA LYS A 321 -2.93 20.67 -17.00
C LYS A 321 -1.97 21.29 -18.01
N GLY A 322 -1.12 20.45 -18.60
CA GLY A 322 -0.17 20.85 -19.63
C GLY A 322 -0.82 21.19 -20.97
N HIS A 323 0.01 21.61 -21.92
CA HIS A 323 -0.41 21.89 -23.29
C HIS A 323 -1.09 20.67 -23.93
N PHE A 324 -2.13 20.91 -24.75
CA PHE A 324 -3.00 19.88 -25.34
C PHE A 324 -3.88 19.10 -24.36
N GLY A 325 -4.06 19.59 -23.13
CA GLY A 325 -5.00 19.03 -22.17
C GLY A 325 -4.52 17.76 -21.45
N LYS A 326 -3.23 17.41 -21.58
CA LYS A 326 -2.61 16.31 -20.84
C LYS A 326 -2.24 16.77 -19.43
N TYR A 327 -2.57 15.97 -18.42
CA TYR A 327 -2.19 16.23 -17.05
C TYR A 327 -0.74 15.83 -16.78
N LYS A 328 -0.08 16.55 -15.88
CA LYS A 328 1.29 16.33 -15.46
C LYS A 328 1.38 16.40 -13.94
N LEU A 329 2.04 15.41 -13.35
CA LEU A 329 2.39 15.37 -11.93
C LEU A 329 3.70 16.16 -11.72
N PHE A 330 3.65 17.18 -10.87
CA PHE A 330 4.85 17.83 -10.33
C PHE A 330 5.01 17.39 -8.88
N ILE A 331 6.14 16.80 -8.55
CA ILE A 331 6.41 16.25 -7.23
C ILE A 331 7.81 16.65 -6.75
N ASP A 332 7.98 16.90 -5.47
CA ASP A 332 9.24 17.45 -4.94
C ASP A 332 9.73 16.74 -3.67
N ASN A 333 10.84 17.23 -3.13
CA ASN A 333 11.41 16.85 -1.83
C ASN A 333 11.17 17.90 -0.72
N ASN A 334 10.11 18.70 -0.84
CA ASN A 334 9.76 19.75 0.11
C ASN A 334 9.16 19.18 1.39
N SER A 335 10.02 18.60 2.23
CA SER A 335 9.66 18.13 3.56
C SER A 335 10.55 18.76 4.62
N GLY A 336 9.96 19.55 5.53
CA GLY A 336 10.65 20.02 6.72
C GLY A 336 10.99 18.88 7.69
N THR A 337 10.19 17.81 7.68
CA THR A 337 10.35 16.64 8.55
C THR A 337 11.49 15.73 8.14
N TYR A 338 11.64 15.39 6.86
CA TYR A 338 12.63 14.40 6.39
C TYR A 338 13.68 14.96 5.43
N ALA A 339 13.38 16.06 4.74
CA ALA A 339 14.28 16.74 3.80
C ALA A 339 15.11 15.81 2.88
N PRO A 340 14.49 14.90 2.10
CA PRO A 340 15.23 13.99 1.22
C PRO A 340 16.15 14.73 0.24
N PRO A 341 17.32 14.16 -0.12
CA PRO A 341 18.31 14.84 -0.93
C PRO A 341 17.85 14.96 -2.39
N LYS A 342 18.20 16.08 -3.02
CA LYS A 342 18.01 16.34 -4.46
C LYS A 342 18.50 15.21 -5.36
N ALA A 343 19.57 14.53 -4.96
CA ALA A 343 20.19 13.45 -5.72
C ALA A 343 19.26 12.26 -5.98
N ASP A 344 18.21 12.09 -5.18
CA ASP A 344 17.26 10.98 -5.30
C ASP A 344 15.99 11.36 -6.11
N LEU A 345 15.84 12.61 -6.58
CA LEU A 345 14.73 13.04 -7.45
C LEU A 345 14.57 12.19 -8.73
N PRO A 346 15.64 11.73 -9.41
CA PRO A 346 15.48 10.83 -10.55
C PRO A 346 14.82 9.49 -10.17
N LYS A 347 15.09 8.95 -8.97
CA LYS A 347 14.46 7.73 -8.47
C LYS A 347 13.02 7.96 -8.06
N LEU A 348 12.73 9.11 -7.46
CA LEU A 348 11.37 9.56 -7.20
C LEU A 348 10.56 9.63 -8.50
N LYS A 349 11.13 10.20 -9.56
CA LYS A 349 10.49 10.19 -10.87
C LYS A 349 10.23 8.77 -11.38
N GLN A 350 11.26 7.92 -11.31
CA GLN A 350 11.20 6.54 -11.78
C GLN A 350 10.09 5.73 -11.07
N ILE A 351 9.88 5.89 -9.76
CA ILE A 351 8.87 5.11 -9.05
C ILE A 351 7.46 5.39 -9.57
N PHE A 352 7.15 6.62 -9.96
CA PHE A 352 5.86 6.97 -10.56
C PHE A 352 5.74 6.46 -12.00
N GLU A 353 6.81 6.51 -12.80
CA GLU A 353 6.80 5.98 -14.17
C GLU A 353 6.57 4.46 -14.21
N VAL A 354 7.11 3.72 -13.23
CA VAL A 354 6.90 2.27 -13.09
C VAL A 354 5.47 1.95 -12.65
N ASN A 355 4.93 2.72 -11.70
CA ASN A 355 3.63 2.45 -11.09
C ASN A 355 2.44 2.97 -11.89
N PHE A 356 2.63 4.00 -12.72
CA PHE A 356 1.58 4.61 -13.52
C PHE A 356 2.02 4.69 -14.99
N PRO A 357 1.84 3.62 -15.78
CA PRO A 357 2.24 3.60 -17.18
C PRO A 357 1.72 4.81 -17.95
N GLY A 358 2.63 5.49 -18.65
CA GLY A 358 2.32 6.67 -19.45
C GLY A 358 2.17 7.99 -18.68
N ILE A 359 2.43 8.02 -17.36
CA ILE A 359 2.37 9.25 -16.58
C ILE A 359 3.38 10.29 -17.06
N SER A 360 2.93 11.53 -17.20
CA SER A 360 3.81 12.68 -17.34
C SER A 360 4.15 13.16 -15.93
N VAL A 361 5.40 12.97 -15.51
CA VAL A 361 5.87 13.34 -14.16
C VAL A 361 7.17 14.13 -14.23
N GLU A 362 7.28 15.15 -13.39
CA GLU A 362 8.49 15.92 -13.18
C GLU A 362 8.80 16.02 -11.69
N ALA A 363 9.97 15.51 -11.30
CA ALA A 363 10.47 15.61 -9.95
C ALA A 363 11.38 16.84 -9.83
N ARG A 364 11.03 17.78 -8.94
CA ARG A 364 11.77 19.04 -8.75
C ARG A 364 12.35 19.15 -7.36
N ASP A 365 13.45 19.88 -7.27
CA ASP A 365 14.07 20.20 -5.99
C ASP A 365 13.27 21.30 -5.30
N ARG A 366 13.07 21.22 -3.99
CA ARG A 366 12.34 22.22 -3.19
C ARG A 366 12.90 23.64 -3.35
N ASP A 367 14.15 23.75 -3.77
CA ASP A 367 14.83 25.01 -3.99
C ASP A 367 14.67 25.60 -5.40
N ASP A 368 14.02 24.88 -6.31
CA ASP A 368 13.68 25.33 -7.67
C ASP A 368 12.74 26.53 -7.65
N ASP A 369 13.12 27.61 -8.34
CA ASP A 369 12.39 28.89 -8.31
C ASP A 369 11.01 28.78 -8.97
N ASP A 370 10.90 28.02 -10.07
CA ASP A 370 9.62 27.80 -10.74
C ASP A 370 8.67 26.98 -9.87
N LEU A 371 9.17 25.95 -9.18
CA LEU A 371 8.39 25.17 -8.20
C LEU A 371 7.88 26.06 -7.06
N LYS A 372 8.75 26.91 -6.48
CA LYS A 372 8.37 27.85 -5.42
C LYS A 372 7.27 28.80 -5.87
N LYS A 373 7.37 29.28 -7.11
CA LYS A 373 6.36 30.15 -7.73
C LYS A 373 5.03 29.42 -7.89
N SER A 374 5.00 28.24 -8.53
CA SER A 374 3.78 27.44 -8.68
C SER A 374 3.14 27.12 -7.33
N ARG A 375 3.96 26.75 -6.33
CA ARG A 375 3.49 26.49 -4.97
C ARG A 375 2.82 27.73 -4.36
N GLN A 376 3.42 28.91 -4.49
CA GLN A 376 2.85 30.16 -3.99
C GLN A 376 1.52 30.49 -4.69
N GLU A 377 1.44 30.35 -6.01
CA GLU A 377 0.21 30.58 -6.78
C GLU A 377 -0.93 29.66 -6.34
N ILE A 378 -0.64 28.39 -6.01
CA ILE A 378 -1.64 27.46 -5.46
C ILE A 378 -2.11 27.95 -4.09
N LEU A 379 -1.20 28.33 -3.19
CA LEU A 379 -1.55 28.81 -1.85
C LEU A 379 -2.39 30.10 -1.91
N ASP A 380 -2.04 31.03 -2.79
CA ASP A 380 -2.74 32.31 -2.98
C ASP A 380 -4.17 32.10 -3.50
N ALA A 381 -4.45 31.01 -4.24
CA ALA A 381 -5.81 30.69 -4.68
C ALA A 381 -6.76 30.32 -3.52
N TRP A 382 -6.21 29.98 -2.35
CA TRP A 382 -6.93 29.57 -1.14
C TRP A 382 -6.80 30.55 0.04
N ALA A 383 -6.04 31.64 -0.13
CA ALA A 383 -6.00 32.78 0.78
C ALA A 383 -7.24 33.66 0.61
#